data_AF-A0A3D4Z663-F1
#
_entry.id   AF-A0A3D4Z663-F1
#
_cell.length_a   1.000
_cell.length_b   1.000
_cell.length_c   1.000
_cell.angle_alpha   90.00
_cell.angle_beta   90.00
_cell.angle_gamma   90.00
#
_symmetry.space_group_name_H-M   'P 1'
#
loop_
_entity.id
_entity.type
_entity.pdbx_description
1 polymer ?
#
loop_
_entity_poly.entity_id
_entity_poly.type
_entity_poly.pdbx_seq_one_letter_code
_entity_poly.pdbx_strand_id
1 'polypeptide(L)' 'MPEITDAAPALTRKDFISDQDVRWCPGCGDYAILATLQNVLPKLEIPRQNYVFISGIGCSSRLPYYMETYGFHSIHG' A
#
# COMPACT_ATOMS: atom_id res chain seq x y z
N MET A 1 -21.19 -12.98 -2.06
CA MET A 1 -19.80 -12.54 -1.89
C MET A 1 -19.13 -12.82 -3.23
N PRO A 2 -18.63 -11.82 -3.97
CA PRO A 2 -18.04 -12.09 -5.29
C PRO A 2 -16.87 -13.05 -5.09
N GLU A 3 -16.83 -14.13 -5.86
CA GLU A 3 -15.77 -15.11 -5.78
C GLU A 3 -14.48 -14.47 -6.31
N ILE A 4 -13.42 -14.45 -5.49
CA ILE A 4 -12.07 -14.05 -5.88
C ILE A 4 -11.50 -15.22 -6.72
N THR A 5 -12.00 -15.40 -7.95
CA THR A 5 -11.66 -16.56 -8.81
C THR A 5 -10.45 -16.36 -9.70
N ASP A 6 -9.72 -15.26 -9.54
CA ASP A 6 -8.44 -15.09 -10.21
C ASP A 6 -7.33 -15.59 -9.28
N ALA A 7 -6.76 -16.76 -9.60
CA ALA A 7 -5.64 -17.30 -8.86
C ALA A 7 -4.50 -16.29 -8.91
N ALA A 8 -4.32 -15.55 -7.80
CA ALA A 8 -3.36 -14.47 -7.74
C ALA A 8 -1.96 -15.02 -8.01
N PRO A 9 -1.16 -14.40 -8.90
CA PRO A 9 0.25 -14.75 -9.00
C PRO A 9 0.89 -14.57 -7.61
N ALA A 10 1.87 -15.41 -7.28
CA ALA A 10 2.60 -15.29 -6.02
C ALA A 10 3.28 -13.91 -5.96
N LEU A 11 2.67 -12.98 -5.21
CA LEU A 11 3.18 -11.64 -5.06
C LEU A 11 4.36 -11.65 -4.07
N THR A 12 5.22 -10.66 -4.22
CA THR A 12 6.34 -10.40 -3.33
C THR A 12 6.24 -9.00 -2.76
N ARG A 13 7.07 -8.68 -1.77
CA ARG A 13 7.17 -7.32 -1.23
C ARG A 13 7.39 -6.27 -2.33
N LYS A 14 8.20 -6.60 -3.35
CA LYS A 14 8.56 -5.67 -4.43
C LYS A 14 7.35 -5.25 -5.25
N ASP A 15 6.34 -6.11 -5.37
CA ASP A 15 5.12 -5.83 -6.13
C ASP A 15 4.19 -4.82 -5.44
N PHE A 16 4.49 -4.44 -4.20
CA PHE A 16 3.77 -3.42 -3.43
C PHE A 16 4.61 -2.15 -3.19
N ILE A 17 5.84 -2.08 -3.69
CA ILE A 17 6.70 -0.89 -3.57
C ILE A 17 6.53 -0.03 -4.82
N SER A 18 6.12 1.22 -4.62
CA SER A 18 6.04 2.24 -5.68
C SER A 18 7.43 2.76 -6.08
N ASP A 19 7.52 3.35 -7.27
CA ASP A 19 8.68 4.10 -7.77
C ASP A 19 8.87 5.47 -7.10
N GLN A 20 7.93 5.91 -6.26
CA GLN A 20 7.98 7.21 -5.60
C GLN A 20 8.89 7.22 -4.37
N ASP A 21 9.77 8.21 -4.30
CA ASP A 21 10.61 8.45 -3.12
C ASP A 21 9.79 8.84 -1.89
N VAL A 22 10.08 8.17 -0.78
CA VAL A 22 9.44 8.45 0.51
C VAL A 22 9.97 9.76 1.07
N ARG A 23 9.05 10.69 1.37
CA ARG A 23 9.37 12.06 1.82
C ARG A 23 9.17 12.28 3.32
N TRP A 24 9.15 11.19 4.11
CA TRP A 24 9.07 11.28 5.57
C TRP A 24 10.43 11.57 6.19
N CYS A 25 10.44 12.30 7.30
CA CYS A 25 11.66 12.62 8.04
C CYS A 25 12.41 11.35 8.46
N PRO A 26 13.76 11.37 8.50
CA PRO A 26 14.54 10.26 9.04
C PRO A 26 14.08 9.89 10.47
N GLY A 27 13.80 8.61 10.71
CA GLY A 27 13.28 8.13 11.99
C GLY A 27 11.76 8.23 12.18
N CYS A 28 11.01 8.66 11.16
CA CYS A 28 9.54 8.66 11.22
C CYS A 28 8.98 7.23 11.37
N GLY A 29 7.98 7.06 12.25
CA GLY A 29 7.34 5.77 12.48
C GLY A 29 6.56 5.23 11.26
N ASP A 30 6.14 6.10 10.35
CA ASP A 30 5.37 5.72 9.15
C ASP A 30 6.17 4.75 8.23
N TYR A 31 7.51 4.82 8.25
CA TYR A 31 8.37 3.84 7.55
C TYR A 31 8.12 2.41 8.02
N ALA A 32 7.92 2.21 9.33
CA ALA A 32 7.66 0.89 9.88
C ALA A 32 6.28 0.36 9.46
N ILE A 33 5.27 1.25 9.40
CA ILE A 33 3.92 0.92 8.94
C ILE A 33 3.95 0.52 7.46
N LEU A 34 4.60 1.33 6.62
CA LEU A 34 4.77 1.05 5.18
C LEU A 34 5.45 -0.30 4.94
N ALA A 35 6.60 -0.53 5.60
CA ALA A 35 7.34 -1.78 5.46
C ALA A 35 6.51 -2.99 5.93
N THR A 36 5.73 -2.84 7.00
CA THR A 36 4.85 -3.91 7.51
C THR A 36 3.77 -4.25 6.50
N LEU A 37 3.09 -3.24 5.92
CA LEU A 37 2.08 -3.45 4.89
C LEU A 37 2.66 -4.19 3.68
N GLN A 38 3.76 -3.70 3.12
CA GLN A 38 4.42 -4.32 1.97
C GLN A 38 4.88 -5.77 2.23
N ASN A 39 5.18 -6.13 3.48
CA ASN A 39 5.57 -7.49 3.87
C ASN A 39 4.37 -8.43 4.12
N VAL A 40 3.22 -7.89 4.51
CA VAL A 40 2.03 -8.68 4.89
C VAL A 40 1.12 -8.93 3.70
N LEU A 41 0.87 -7.93 2.85
CA LEU A 41 -0.04 -8.05 1.71
C LEU A 41 0.28 -9.22 0.76
N PRO A 42 1.56 -9.50 0.42
CA PRO A 42 1.89 -10.67 -0.41
C PRO A 42 1.45 -12.01 0.19
N LYS A 43 1.35 -12.11 1.53
CA LYS A 43 0.99 -13.34 2.24
C LYS A 43 -0.51 -13.58 2.28
N LEU A 44 -1.31 -12.61 1.85
CA LEU A 44 -2.78 -12.70 1.87
C LEU A 44 -3.33 -13.34 0.60
N GLU A 45 -2.49 -13.62 -0.40
CA GLU A 45 -2.88 -14.28 -1.67
C GLU A 45 -4.01 -13.56 -2.41
N ILE A 46 -4.13 -12.25 -2.23
CA ILE A 46 -5.09 -11.39 -2.93
C ILE A 46 -4.34 -10.65 -4.06
N PRO A 47 -4.88 -10.59 -5.28
CA PRO A 47 -4.27 -9.83 -6.36
C PRO A 47 -4.11 -8.35 -6.00
N ARG A 48 -3.00 -7.72 -6.40
CA ARG A 48 -2.69 -6.33 -6.02
C ARG A 48 -3.78 -5.33 -6.44
N GLN A 49 -4.43 -5.57 -7.58
CA GLN A 49 -5.52 -4.76 -8.13
C GLN A 49 -6.79 -4.77 -7.27
N ASN A 50 -6.90 -5.70 -6.32
CA ASN A 50 -8.02 -5.79 -5.40
C ASN A 50 -7.77 -5.05 -4.07
N TYR A 51 -6.64 -4.34 -3.95
CA TYR A 51 -6.37 -3.44 -2.83
C TYR A 51 -6.58 -1.98 -3.23
N VAL A 52 -7.15 -1.22 -2.29
CA VAL A 52 -7.25 0.24 -2.38
C VAL A 52 -6.79 0.88 -1.07
N PHE A 53 -5.86 1.83 -1.15
CA PHE A 53 -5.44 2.64 -0.02
C PHE A 53 -6.01 4.05 -0.13
N ILE A 54 -6.81 4.46 0.86
CA ILE A 54 -7.47 5.76 0.88
C ILE A 54 -6.94 6.55 2.07
N SER A 55 -6.57 7.80 1.85
CA SER A 55 -6.06 8.68 2.91
C SER A 55 -6.61 10.09 2.80
N GLY A 56 -6.56 10.84 3.91
CA GLY A 56 -6.91 12.26 4.01
C GLY A 56 -5.70 13.17 3.74
N ILE A 57 -5.45 14.20 4.56
CA ILE A 57 -4.26 15.07 4.42
C ILE A 57 -3.37 14.98 5.66
N GLY A 58 -2.07 14.77 5.46
CA GLY A 58 -1.08 14.62 6.53
C GLY A 58 0.22 13.95 6.05
N CYS A 59 1.20 13.81 6.94
CA CYS A 59 2.43 13.05 6.65
C CYS A 59 2.08 11.58 6.37
N SER A 60 1.35 10.95 7.29
CA SER A 60 0.85 9.57 7.16
C SER A 60 -0.02 9.39 5.92
N SER A 61 -0.79 10.41 5.54
CA SER A 61 -1.69 10.35 4.39
C SER A 61 -0.99 10.27 3.04
N ARG A 62 0.34 10.41 2.99
CA ARG A 62 1.12 10.14 1.79
C ARG A 62 1.26 8.63 1.48
N LEU A 63 0.84 7.76 2.39
CA LEU A 63 0.94 6.30 2.26
C LEU A 63 0.48 5.75 0.89
N PRO A 64 -0.66 6.17 0.29
CA PRO A 64 -1.10 5.62 -1.00
C PRO A 64 -0.12 5.88 -2.15
N TYR A 65 0.73 6.91 -2.06
CA TYR A 65 1.78 7.14 -3.06
C TYR A 65 2.93 6.14 -2.98
N TYR A 66 3.08 5.45 -1.85
CA TYR A 66 4.20 4.52 -1.60
C TYR A 66 3.79 3.06 -1.75
N MET A 67 2.55 2.81 -2.21
CA MET A 67 1.95 1.51 -2.42
C MET A 67 1.63 1.31 -3.90
N GLU A 68 2.11 0.22 -4.51
CA GLU A 68 1.90 -0.10 -5.93
C GLU A 68 0.52 -0.76 -6.18
N THR A 69 -0.54 -0.08 -5.76
CA THR A 69 -1.94 -0.52 -5.82
C THR A 69 -2.85 0.65 -6.21
N TYR A 70 -4.17 0.43 -6.32
CA TYR A 70 -5.07 1.58 -6.42
C TYR A 70 -5.02 2.40 -5.13
N GLY A 71 -5.15 3.72 -5.27
CA GLY A 71 -5.11 4.62 -4.13
C GLY A 71 -5.76 5.97 -4.39
N PHE A 72 -6.32 6.54 -3.33
CA PHE A 72 -6.90 7.88 -3.32
C PHE A 72 -6.28 8.70 -2.19
N HIS A 73 -5.75 9.87 -2.55
CA HIS A 73 -5.37 10.91 -1.58
C HIS A 73 -6.45 11.99 -1.62
N SER A 74 -7.35 11.92 -0.66
CA SER A 74 -8.57 12.72 -0.58
C SER A 74 -8.34 14.04 0.18
N ILE A 75 -9.42 14.61 0.73
CA ILE A 75 -9.36 15.85 1.53
C ILE A 75 -9.11 15.55 3.01
N HIS A 76 -8.81 16.57 3.80
CA HIS A 76 -8.63 16.41 5.23
C HIS A 76 -9.94 15.98 5.91
N GLY A 77 -9.89 14.88 6.66
CA GLY A 77 -11.02 14.20 7.31
C GLY A 77 -10.70 12.72 7.50
#